data_AF-A0A2V9U4B5-F1
#
_entry.id   AF-A0A2V9U4B5-F1
#
_cell.length_a   1.000
_cell.length_b   1.000
_cell.length_c   1.000
_cell.angle_alpha   90.00
_cell.angle_beta   90.00
_cell.angle_gamma   90.00
#
_symmetry.space_group_name_H-M   'P 1'
#
loop_
_entity.id
_entity.type
_entity.pdbx_description
1 polymer ?
#
loop_
_entity_poly.entity_id
_entity_poly.type
_entity_poly.pdbx_seq_one_letter_code
_entity_poly.pdbx_strand_id
1 'polypeptide(L)'
;MTPVVVIAATMLGAQTQPSFVYVESFRKGATRVTEQRLEVDLDPKNPTCEIRVKDQSGRDRYSFGCVPQRVGPGDDRIIAWQVRLADKQHKIYPNVLLSAPDPTQEHTQIGWLDPGKFAKIALTTERVVKVDHFYCVFQVTDSHFVAPGQPYLDHLTLEVRFTNTMPHSEVHTKKEDKTPS
;
A
#
# COMPACT_ATOMS: atom_id res chain seq x y z
N MET A 1 -24.89 59.34 0.31
CA MET A 1 -24.50 58.35 -0.72
C MET A 1 -22.99 58.21 -0.70
N THR A 2 -22.52 57.11 -0.11
CA THR A 2 -21.15 56.57 -0.02
C THR A 2 -21.27 55.15 0.58
N PRO A 3 -20.32 54.21 0.36
CA PRO A 3 -20.58 53.05 -0.49
C PRO A 3 -20.54 51.67 0.22
N VAL A 4 -21.12 50.67 -0.48
CA VAL A 4 -20.68 49.27 -0.74
C VAL A 4 -20.11 48.39 0.40
N VAL A 5 -20.55 47.12 0.37
CA VAL A 5 -19.78 45.85 0.47
C VAL A 5 -20.36 44.94 1.56
N VAL A 6 -20.96 43.82 1.15
CA VAL A 6 -20.63 42.51 1.74
C VAL A 6 -20.51 41.49 0.61
N ILE A 7 -19.27 41.08 0.37
CA ILE A 7 -18.89 39.93 -0.45
C ILE A 7 -19.25 38.69 0.37
N ALA A 8 -20.23 37.90 -0.07
CA ALA A 8 -20.40 36.54 0.43
C ALA A 8 -19.58 35.62 -0.49
N ALA A 9 -18.30 35.44 -0.13
CA ALA A 9 -17.46 34.42 -0.73
C ALA A 9 -17.98 33.05 -0.26
N THR A 10 -18.59 32.29 -1.17
CA THR A 10 -18.82 30.86 -0.97
C THR A 10 -17.46 30.17 -0.95
N MET A 11 -16.99 29.80 0.24
CA MET A 11 -15.84 28.89 0.36
C MET A 11 -16.26 27.54 -0.23
N LEU A 12 -15.75 27.25 -1.43
CA LEU A 12 -15.69 25.89 -1.94
C LEU A 12 -14.86 25.07 -0.96
N GLY A 13 -15.52 24.12 -0.27
CA GLY A 13 -14.84 23.17 0.59
C GLY A 13 -13.77 22.43 -0.20
N ALA A 14 -12.51 22.61 0.18
CA ALA A 14 -11.42 21.79 -0.31
C ALA A 14 -11.75 20.34 0.05
N GLN A 15 -12.06 19.51 -0.96
CA GLN A 15 -12.15 18.08 -0.75
C GLN A 15 -10.75 17.60 -0.39
N THR A 16 -10.53 17.31 0.89
CA THR A 16 -9.31 16.69 1.39
C THR A 16 -9.13 15.38 0.64
N GLN A 17 -8.14 15.33 -0.25
CA GLN A 17 -7.80 14.10 -0.95
C GLN A 17 -7.40 13.04 0.10
N PRO A 18 -7.87 11.78 -0.02
CA PRO A 18 -7.47 10.73 0.91
C PRO A 18 -5.94 10.60 0.94
N SER A 19 -5.35 10.58 2.13
CA SER A 19 -3.91 10.43 2.33
C SER A 19 -3.38 9.03 2.03
N PHE A 20 -4.26 8.10 1.62
CA PHE A 20 -3.97 6.69 1.41
C PHE A 20 -4.67 6.14 0.16
N VAL A 21 -4.13 5.06 -0.39
CA VAL A 21 -4.77 4.26 -1.45
C VAL A 21 -5.40 3.02 -0.82
N TYR A 22 -6.65 2.74 -1.18
CA TYR A 22 -7.39 1.58 -0.72
C TYR A 22 -7.65 0.57 -1.85
N VAL A 23 -7.40 -0.72 -1.58
CA VAL A 23 -7.70 -1.83 -2.48
C VAL A 23 -8.41 -2.94 -1.71
N GLU A 24 -9.44 -3.54 -2.31
CA GLU A 24 -9.95 -4.83 -1.84
C GLU A 24 -9.34 -5.96 -2.63
N SER A 25 -8.77 -6.93 -1.92
CA SER A 25 -8.25 -8.14 -2.53
C SER A 25 -9.34 -8.97 -3.20
N PHE A 26 -8.99 -9.67 -4.28
CA PHE A 26 -9.82 -10.75 -4.83
C PHE A 26 -10.02 -11.88 -3.81
N ARG A 27 -9.08 -12.03 -2.88
CA ARG A 27 -9.13 -13.08 -1.87
C ARG A 27 -10.23 -12.77 -0.86
N LYS A 28 -11.25 -13.62 -0.87
CA LYS A 28 -12.36 -13.61 0.09
C LYS A 28 -12.28 -14.85 0.99
N GLY A 29 -12.66 -14.66 2.25
CA GLY A 29 -12.53 -15.67 3.28
C GLY A 29 -12.80 -15.07 4.65
N ALA A 30 -12.76 -15.91 5.68
CA ALA A 30 -13.08 -15.51 7.05
C ALA A 30 -11.84 -15.27 7.94
N THR A 31 -10.64 -15.34 7.36
CA THR A 31 -9.39 -15.32 8.11
C THR A 31 -9.18 -13.99 8.83
N ARG A 32 -8.89 -14.07 10.12
CA ARG A 32 -8.34 -12.98 10.95
C ARG A 32 -6.90 -13.31 11.32
N VAL A 33 -6.09 -12.29 11.51
CA VAL A 33 -4.64 -12.43 11.77
C VAL A 33 -4.27 -11.94 13.16
N THR A 34 -3.12 -12.37 13.66
CA THR A 34 -2.47 -11.71 14.79
C THR A 34 -2.06 -10.31 14.34
N GLU A 35 -2.52 -9.28 15.05
CA GLU A 35 -2.16 -7.91 14.73
C GLU A 35 -0.71 -7.64 15.08
N GLN A 36 -0.01 -6.95 14.19
CA GLN A 36 1.40 -6.63 14.35
C GLN A 36 1.76 -5.40 13.54
N ARG A 37 2.76 -4.65 14.02
CA ARG A 37 3.37 -3.51 13.34
C ARG A 37 4.88 -3.71 13.35
N LEU A 38 5.51 -3.56 12.20
CA LEU A 38 6.93 -3.76 12.01
C LEU A 38 7.48 -2.64 11.13
N GLU A 39 8.76 -2.35 11.32
CA GLU A 39 9.55 -1.50 10.45
C GLU A 39 10.59 -2.38 9.75
N VAL A 40 10.79 -2.15 8.45
CA VAL A 40 11.70 -2.91 7.62
C VAL A 40 12.60 -1.95 6.86
N ASP A 41 13.90 -2.03 7.15
CA ASP A 41 14.91 -1.32 6.37
C ASP A 41 15.35 -2.17 5.18
N LEU A 42 15.34 -1.55 4.00
CA LEU A 42 15.71 -2.14 2.73
C LEU A 42 16.81 -1.31 2.10
N ASP A 43 17.89 -1.99 1.71
CA ASP A 43 19.04 -1.39 1.05
C ASP A 43 19.61 -2.36 0.01
N PRO A 44 20.54 -1.95 -0.88
CA PRO A 44 21.14 -2.85 -1.86
C PRO A 44 21.83 -4.10 -1.30
N LYS A 45 22.31 -4.09 -0.05
CA LYS A 45 22.92 -5.23 0.66
C LYS A 45 21.87 -6.13 1.31
N ASN A 46 20.74 -5.57 1.74
CA ASN A 46 19.60 -6.26 2.34
C ASN A 46 18.31 -5.96 1.56
N PRO A 47 18.21 -6.36 0.28
CA PRO A 47 17.18 -5.81 -0.59
C PRO A 47 15.83 -6.53 -0.46
N THR A 48 15.74 -7.58 0.37
CA THR A 48 14.55 -8.42 0.51
C THR A 48 14.08 -8.48 1.96
N CYS A 49 12.77 -8.60 2.13
CA CYS A 49 12.16 -8.86 3.44
C CYS A 49 11.26 -10.10 3.37
N GLU A 50 11.12 -10.81 4.50
CA GLU A 50 10.04 -11.78 4.71
C GLU A 50 9.47 -11.62 6.12
N ILE A 51 8.17 -11.35 6.21
CA ILE A 51 7.42 -11.27 7.48
C ILE A 51 6.36 -12.36 7.48
N ARG A 52 6.39 -13.22 8.49
CA ARG A 52 5.36 -14.25 8.71
C ARG A 52 4.14 -13.60 9.33
N VAL A 53 2.97 -13.89 8.78
CA VAL A 53 1.68 -13.41 9.28
C VAL A 53 0.90 -14.60 9.78
N LYS A 54 0.65 -14.59 11.09
CA LYS A 54 -0.06 -15.69 11.77
C LYS A 54 -1.55 -15.45 11.78
N ASP A 55 -2.33 -16.53 11.67
CA ASP A 55 -3.76 -16.49 11.97
C ASP A 55 -3.99 -16.38 13.50
N GLN A 56 -5.24 -16.17 13.92
CA GLN A 56 -5.60 -16.11 15.35
C GLN A 56 -5.30 -17.41 16.12
N SER A 57 -5.11 -18.54 15.43
CA SER A 57 -4.71 -19.82 16.01
C SER A 57 -3.18 -19.97 16.11
N GLY A 58 -2.41 -18.94 15.72
CA GLY A 58 -0.94 -18.92 15.79
C GLY A 58 -0.22 -19.62 14.63
N ARG A 59 -0.95 -20.04 13.58
CA ARG A 59 -0.37 -20.73 12.42
C ARG A 59 0.08 -19.73 11.36
N ASP A 60 1.21 -20.00 10.72
CA ASP A 60 1.70 -19.21 9.59
C ASP A 60 0.72 -19.32 8.41
N ARG A 61 -0.03 -18.25 8.17
CA ARG A 61 -1.13 -18.22 7.18
C ARG A 61 -0.71 -17.48 5.92
N TYR A 62 -0.03 -16.35 6.08
CA TYR A 62 0.52 -15.57 4.99
C TYR A 62 2.00 -15.27 5.19
N SER A 63 2.69 -14.91 4.11
CA SER A 63 4.02 -14.33 4.15
C SER A 63 4.04 -13.04 3.33
N PHE A 64 4.35 -11.95 4.00
CA PHE A 64 4.59 -10.67 3.38
C PHE A 64 6.04 -10.61 2.94
N GLY A 65 6.30 -10.13 1.74
CA GLY A 65 7.66 -10.03 1.24
C GLY A 65 7.89 -8.83 0.35
N CYS A 66 9.15 -8.40 0.36
CA CYS A 66 9.70 -7.31 -0.44
C CYS A 66 10.74 -7.90 -1.38
N VAL A 67 10.64 -7.61 -2.68
CA VAL A 67 11.58 -8.10 -3.68
C VAL A 67 12.07 -6.93 -4.54
N PRO A 68 13.38 -6.71 -4.66
CA PRO A 68 13.90 -5.60 -5.45
C PRO A 68 13.63 -5.83 -6.93
N GLN A 69 13.28 -4.76 -7.63
CA GLN A 69 13.22 -4.68 -9.08
C GLN A 69 14.47 -3.96 -9.55
N ARG A 70 15.17 -4.55 -10.52
CA ARG A 70 16.46 -4.04 -11.01
C ARG A 70 16.34 -3.60 -12.46
N VAL A 71 17.27 -2.74 -12.89
CA VAL A 71 17.33 -2.23 -14.27
C VAL A 71 17.39 -3.38 -15.29
N GLY A 72 18.21 -4.40 -15.03
CA GLY A 72 18.31 -5.56 -15.89
C GLY A 72 19.57 -6.40 -15.63
N PRO A 73 19.83 -7.40 -16.48
CA PRO A 73 21.01 -8.24 -16.36
C PRO A 73 22.31 -7.42 -16.40
N GLY A 74 23.16 -7.58 -15.39
CA GLY A 74 24.44 -6.88 -15.28
C GLY A 74 24.37 -5.48 -14.66
N ASP A 75 23.18 -5.01 -14.25
CA ASP A 75 22.99 -3.76 -13.54
C ASP A 75 22.19 -3.99 -12.26
N ASP A 76 22.90 -4.01 -11.13
CA ASP A 76 22.34 -4.35 -9.82
C ASP A 76 21.57 -3.21 -9.16
N ARG A 77 21.48 -2.04 -9.81
CA ARG A 77 20.75 -0.89 -9.26
C ARG A 77 19.27 -1.21 -9.12
N ILE A 78 18.72 -0.90 -7.95
CA ILE A 78 17.33 -1.09 -7.62
C ILE A 78 16.53 0.12 -8.12
N ILE A 79 15.49 -0.15 -8.90
CA ILE A 79 14.59 0.86 -9.46
C ILE A 79 13.24 0.92 -8.74
N ALA A 80 12.87 -0.15 -8.04
CA ALA A 80 11.67 -0.23 -7.22
C ALA A 80 11.74 -1.44 -6.29
N TRP A 81 10.83 -1.52 -5.32
CA TRP A 81 10.54 -2.77 -4.63
C TRP A 81 9.13 -3.24 -4.96
N GLN A 82 8.99 -4.54 -5.20
CA GLN A 82 7.71 -5.22 -5.27
C GLN A 82 7.36 -5.81 -3.91
N VAL A 83 6.28 -5.33 -3.33
CA VAL A 83 5.62 -5.89 -2.16
C VAL A 83 4.58 -6.92 -2.59
N ARG A 84 4.51 -8.03 -1.87
CA ARG A 84 3.52 -9.09 -2.06
C ARG A 84 3.10 -9.70 -0.73
N LEU A 85 1.90 -10.25 -0.71
CA LEU A 85 1.41 -11.10 0.38
C LEU A 85 1.03 -12.46 -0.18
N ALA A 86 1.79 -13.50 0.14
CA ALA A 86 1.53 -14.86 -0.35
C ALA A 86 0.63 -15.62 0.63
N ASP A 87 -0.41 -16.31 0.13
CA ASP A 87 -1.19 -17.26 0.94
C ASP A 87 -0.46 -18.61 0.98
N LYS A 88 -0.05 -19.05 2.18
CA LYS A 88 0.71 -20.30 2.36
C LYS A 88 -0.16 -21.57 2.25
N GLN A 89 -1.47 -21.47 2.50
CA GLN A 89 -2.42 -22.57 2.34
C GLN A 89 -2.86 -22.73 0.88
N HIS A 90 -3.00 -21.62 0.14
CA HIS A 90 -3.43 -21.61 -1.27
C HIS A 90 -2.31 -21.09 -2.17
N LYS A 91 -1.28 -21.93 -2.34
CA LYS A 91 -0.04 -21.56 -3.05
C LYS A 91 -0.21 -21.13 -4.51
N ILE A 92 -1.37 -21.42 -5.12
CA ILE A 92 -1.73 -20.95 -6.47
C ILE A 92 -1.86 -19.43 -6.55
N TYR A 93 -2.00 -18.74 -5.41
CA TYR A 93 -2.09 -17.28 -5.33
C TYR A 93 -0.81 -16.69 -4.74
N PRO A 94 0.19 -16.34 -5.58
CA PRO A 94 1.48 -15.85 -5.12
C PRO A 94 1.42 -14.43 -4.53
N ASN A 95 0.35 -13.69 -4.82
CA ASN A 95 0.12 -12.35 -4.28
C ASN A 95 -1.38 -12.09 -4.11
N VAL A 96 -1.85 -12.04 -2.87
CA VAL A 96 -3.24 -11.70 -2.51
C VAL A 96 -3.42 -10.22 -2.20
N LEU A 97 -2.44 -9.35 -2.47
CA LEU A 97 -2.67 -7.90 -2.40
C LEU A 97 -3.46 -7.35 -3.59
N LEU A 98 -3.62 -8.15 -4.65
CA LEU A 98 -4.23 -7.74 -5.92
C LEU A 98 -5.76 -7.72 -5.83
N SER A 99 -6.41 -6.86 -6.61
CA SER A 99 -7.87 -6.84 -6.71
C SER A 99 -8.45 -7.95 -7.59
N ALA A 100 -7.63 -8.57 -8.43
CA ALA A 100 -7.98 -9.67 -9.32
C ALA A 100 -6.96 -10.83 -9.19
N PRO A 101 -7.38 -12.09 -9.39
CA PRO A 101 -6.47 -13.24 -9.31
C PRO A 101 -5.46 -13.28 -10.47
N ASP A 102 -5.83 -12.71 -11.62
CA ASP A 102 -4.95 -12.55 -12.78
C ASP A 102 -4.14 -11.24 -12.63
N PRO A 103 -2.80 -11.31 -12.46
CA PRO A 103 -1.96 -10.14 -12.30
C PRO A 103 -1.97 -9.19 -13.51
N THR A 104 -2.35 -9.66 -14.71
CA THR A 104 -2.41 -8.81 -15.90
C THR A 104 -3.56 -7.79 -15.84
N GLN A 105 -4.54 -8.05 -14.98
CA GLN A 105 -5.69 -7.18 -14.72
C GLN A 105 -5.43 -6.19 -13.56
N GLU A 106 -4.26 -6.27 -12.92
CA GLU A 106 -3.86 -5.33 -11.88
C GLU A 106 -3.38 -4.02 -12.50
N HIS A 107 -4.17 -2.95 -12.37
CA HIS A 107 -3.82 -1.64 -12.90
C HIS A 107 -3.38 -0.63 -11.84
N THR A 108 -3.71 -0.88 -10.57
CA THR A 108 -3.40 0.02 -9.45
C THR A 108 -1.92 -0.04 -9.07
N GLN A 109 -1.26 -1.18 -9.29
CA GLN A 109 0.14 -1.42 -8.91
C GLN A 109 0.36 -1.23 -7.40
N ILE A 110 -0.59 -1.72 -6.59
CA ILE A 110 -0.63 -1.46 -5.15
C ILE A 110 0.67 -1.87 -4.44
N GLY A 111 1.31 -2.95 -4.87
CA GLY A 111 2.57 -3.44 -4.29
C GLY A 111 3.83 -2.80 -4.86
N TRP A 112 3.74 -1.85 -5.79
CA TRP A 112 4.91 -1.25 -6.44
C TRP A 112 5.39 -0.02 -5.64
N LEU A 113 6.58 -0.11 -5.06
CA LEU A 113 7.27 0.97 -4.34
C LEU A 113 8.28 1.62 -5.28
N ASP A 114 7.82 2.57 -6.08
CA ASP A 114 8.59 3.25 -7.12
C ASP A 114 8.90 4.68 -6.71
N PRO A 115 10.20 5.04 -6.61
CA PRO A 115 10.64 6.39 -6.27
C PRO A 115 10.55 7.35 -7.47
N GLY A 116 10.19 6.86 -8.65
CA GLY A 116 10.11 7.61 -9.88
C GLY A 116 8.98 8.66 -9.85
N LYS A 117 9.25 9.80 -10.48
CA LYS A 117 8.31 10.92 -10.61
C LYS A 117 6.99 10.59 -11.35
N PHE A 118 6.95 9.45 -12.03
CA PHE A 118 5.79 8.97 -12.78
C PHE A 118 5.15 7.72 -12.17
N ALA A 119 5.49 7.38 -10.92
CA ALA A 119 4.87 6.29 -10.21
C ALA A 119 3.34 6.50 -10.13
N LYS A 120 2.57 5.43 -10.35
CA LYS A 120 1.10 5.48 -10.25
C LYS A 120 0.62 5.81 -8.84
N ILE A 121 1.37 5.36 -7.83
CA ILE A 121 1.17 5.65 -6.42
C ILE A 121 2.48 6.21 -5.92
N ALA A 122 2.46 7.42 -5.35
CA ALA A 122 3.68 8.03 -4.81
C ALA A 122 4.30 7.12 -3.74
N LEU A 123 5.64 7.13 -3.66
CA LEU A 123 6.40 6.23 -2.80
C LEU A 123 5.89 6.24 -1.35
N THR A 124 5.68 7.44 -0.79
CA THR A 124 5.30 7.69 0.60
C THR A 124 3.81 7.59 0.89
N THR A 125 2.96 7.31 -0.12
CA THR A 125 1.52 7.14 0.10
C THR A 125 1.25 5.86 0.90
N GLU A 126 0.45 5.94 1.96
CA GLU A 126 0.02 4.75 2.70
C GLU A 126 -0.89 3.89 1.82
N ARG A 127 -0.69 2.58 1.86
CA ARG A 127 -1.43 1.60 1.07
C ARG A 127 -2.19 0.70 2.03
N VAL A 128 -3.52 0.66 1.88
CA VAL A 128 -4.41 -0.14 2.70
C VAL A 128 -5.09 -1.18 1.83
N VAL A 129 -4.80 -2.44 2.08
CA VAL A 129 -5.38 -3.56 1.33
C VAL A 129 -6.22 -4.43 2.24
N LYS A 130 -7.52 -4.51 1.96
CA LYS A 130 -8.41 -5.46 2.65
C LYS A 130 -8.20 -6.86 2.07
N VAL A 131 -7.81 -7.81 2.92
CA VAL A 131 -7.58 -9.21 2.57
C VAL A 131 -8.40 -10.07 3.53
N ASP A 132 -9.31 -10.91 3.03
CA ASP A 132 -10.26 -11.63 3.90
C ASP A 132 -10.96 -10.69 4.92
N HIS A 133 -10.79 -10.94 6.23
CA HIS A 133 -11.28 -10.11 7.35
C HIS A 133 -10.16 -9.36 8.09
N PHE A 134 -9.06 -9.06 7.41
CA PHE A 134 -7.99 -8.22 7.92
C PHE A 134 -7.53 -7.21 6.86
N TYR A 135 -6.64 -6.33 7.28
CA TYR A 135 -6.03 -5.30 6.47
C TYR A 135 -4.51 -5.46 6.52
N CYS A 136 -3.89 -5.44 5.36
CA CYS A 136 -2.46 -5.22 5.20
C CYS A 136 -2.25 -3.75 4.87
N VAL A 137 -1.52 -3.06 5.75
CA VAL A 137 -1.21 -1.64 5.62
C VAL A 137 0.29 -1.50 5.49
N PHE A 138 0.77 -0.72 4.53
CA PHE A 138 2.19 -0.47 4.38
C PHE A 138 2.47 0.91 3.79
N GLN A 139 3.56 1.52 4.23
CA GLN A 139 3.96 2.87 3.86
C GLN A 139 5.48 3.02 3.93
N VAL A 140 6.06 3.67 2.93
CA VAL A 140 7.45 4.12 3.01
C VAL A 140 7.50 5.38 3.87
N THR A 141 8.18 5.28 5.00
CA THR A 141 8.30 6.36 5.99
C THR A 141 9.58 7.16 5.84
N ASP A 142 10.64 6.51 5.33
CA ASP A 142 11.92 7.15 5.00
C ASP A 142 12.52 6.56 3.73
N SER A 143 13.30 7.36 2.99
CA SER A 143 13.96 6.93 1.77
C SER A 143 15.13 7.84 1.40
N HIS A 144 16.24 7.24 0.94
CA HIS A 144 17.39 7.96 0.43
C HIS A 144 17.74 7.54 -1.00
N PHE A 145 18.13 8.54 -1.79
CA PHE A 145 18.58 8.36 -3.17
C PHE A 145 20.10 8.32 -3.22
N VAL A 146 20.64 7.46 -4.10
CA VAL A 146 22.09 7.33 -4.34
C VAL A 146 22.75 8.68 -4.62
N ALA A 147 22.06 9.54 -5.39
CA ALA A 147 22.49 10.91 -5.66
C ALA A 147 21.29 11.80 -6.01
N PRO A 148 21.38 13.13 -5.80
CA PRO A 148 20.33 14.07 -6.20
C PRO A 148 19.97 13.94 -7.69
N GLY A 149 18.67 13.83 -7.97
CA GLY A 149 18.15 13.73 -9.34
C GLY A 149 18.25 12.35 -9.99
N GLN A 150 18.84 11.36 -9.32
CA GLN A 150 18.82 9.97 -9.79
C GLN A 150 17.56 9.25 -9.27
N PRO A 151 16.95 8.33 -10.05
CA PRO A 151 15.77 7.59 -9.64
C PRO A 151 16.10 6.33 -8.83
N TYR A 152 17.33 6.19 -8.31
CA TYR A 152 17.79 4.98 -7.63
C TYR A 152 17.88 5.23 -6.13
N LEU A 153 17.22 4.39 -5.34
CA LEU A 153 17.31 4.41 -3.89
C LEU A 153 18.49 3.56 -3.43
N ASP A 154 19.22 4.05 -2.43
CA ASP A 154 20.18 3.25 -1.66
C ASP A 154 19.64 2.84 -0.28
N HIS A 155 18.52 3.44 0.14
CA HIS A 155 17.83 3.10 1.38
C HIS A 155 16.32 3.36 1.29
N LEU A 156 15.54 2.50 1.94
CA LEU A 156 14.10 2.65 2.12
C LEU A 156 13.68 2.01 3.44
N THR A 157 12.93 2.75 4.25
CA THR A 157 12.28 2.23 5.46
C THR A 157 10.79 2.04 5.17
N LEU A 158 10.32 0.81 5.32
CA LEU A 158 8.93 0.40 5.11
C LEU A 158 8.27 0.07 6.45
N GLU A 159 7.27 0.84 6.83
CA GLU A 159 6.35 0.43 7.89
C GLU A 159 5.31 -0.54 7.34
N VAL A 160 5.08 -1.65 8.04
CA VAL A 160 4.08 -2.66 7.71
C VAL A 160 3.22 -2.94 8.93
N ARG A 161 1.90 -2.92 8.77
CA ARG A 161 0.92 -3.22 9.81
C ARG A 161 -0.12 -4.21 9.30
N PHE A 162 -0.42 -5.21 10.12
CA PHE A 162 -1.55 -6.12 9.94
C PHE A 162 -2.56 -5.87 11.05
N THR A 163 -3.82 -5.66 10.69
CA THR A 163 -4.89 -5.37 11.66
C THR A 163 -6.21 -5.97 11.21
N ASN A 164 -7.08 -6.34 12.14
CA ASN A 164 -8.41 -6.87 11.85
C ASN A 164 -9.49 -5.79 11.81
N THR A 165 -9.11 -4.51 11.94
CA THR A 165 -10.02 -3.36 11.93
C THR A 165 -9.60 -2.38 10.83
N MET A 166 -10.58 -1.67 10.26
CA MET A 166 -10.31 -0.66 9.24
C MET A 166 -9.43 0.45 9.85
N PRO A 167 -8.23 0.73 9.30
CA PRO A 167 -7.31 1.71 9.90
C PRO A 167 -7.79 3.16 9.77
N HIS A 168 -8.68 3.44 8.79
CA HIS A 168 -9.23 4.77 8.52
C HIS A 168 -10.76 4.74 8.57
N SER A 169 -11.32 5.59 9.43
CA SER A 169 -12.78 5.74 9.60
C SER A 169 -13.49 6.25 8.33
N GLU A 170 -12.79 6.96 7.45
CA GLU A 170 -13.34 7.61 6.26
C GLU A 170 -13.76 6.66 5.13
N VAL A 171 -13.32 5.39 5.14
CA VAL A 171 -13.71 4.43 4.09
C VAL A 171 -15.15 3.93 4.26
N HIS A 172 -15.74 4.09 5.46
CA HIS A 172 -17.10 3.66 5.73
C HIS A 172 -18.18 4.51 5.05
N THR A 173 -17.89 5.77 4.67
CA THR A 173 -18.92 6.72 4.20
C THR A 173 -19.27 6.62 2.72
N LYS A 174 -18.53 5.89 1.88
CA LYS A 174 -18.79 5.85 0.42
C LYS A 174 -19.83 4.79 -0.03
N LYS A 175 -20.33 3.93 0.85
CA LYS A 175 -21.31 2.88 0.47
C LYS A 175 -22.76 3.20 0.83
N GLU A 176 -23.04 4.24 1.62
CA GLU A 176 -24.41 4.50 2.10
C GLU A 176 -25.20 5.51 1.25
N ASP A 177 -24.56 6.23 0.32
CA ASP A 177 -25.20 7.33 -0.41
C ASP A 177 -25.63 6.98 -1.86
N LYS A 178 -26.18 5.77 -2.03
CA LYS A 178 -26.92 5.39 -3.25
C LYS A 178 -28.27 4.76 -2.89
N THR A 179 -29.13 5.53 -2.25
CA THR A 179 -30.56 5.60 -2.62
C THR A 179 -31.08 6.96 -2.16
N PRO A 180 -31.75 7.71 -3.04
CA PRO A 180 -33.13 7.99 -2.69
C PRO A 180 -34.10 7.88 -3.88
N SER A 181 -35.25 7.30 -3.52
CA SER A 181 -36.62 7.47 -4.03
C SER A 181 -36.92 7.20 -5.50
#